data_AF-A0A1F9Q312-F1
#
_entry.id   AF-A0A1F9Q312-F1
#
_cell.length_a   1.000
_cell.length_b   1.000
_cell.length_c   1.000
_cell.angle_alpha   90.00
_cell.angle_beta   90.00
_cell.angle_gamma   90.00
#
_symmetry.space_group_name_H-M   'P 1'
#
loop_
_entity.id
_entity.type
_entity.pdbx_description
1 polymer ?
#
loop_
_entity_poly.entity_id
_entity_poly.type
_entity_poly.pdbx_seq_one_letter_code
_entity_poly.pdbx_strand_id
1 'polypeptide(L)'
;MTLCIPKDGIVSKEYVEDLMESATDKKIHFDGYYIACEPIVEYKKKISIDYNYYNNLLYVLKTLKNQGFKTMLAYANWDAIVFSALCDIDYVTIGTYENLRNFNCERFTETMPGGPSKGWYFSEQLLNFVRAQELDMLRANGCINVIANARNVFSDTILDVKFDWNTHKPDVHKNYLLAISRLLETIGSEADIGVRASALMVMVERARQAYKNLESRRVYLQDESSDYHLGMWMTFLKSHAA
;
A
#
# COMPACT_ATOMS: atom_id res chain seq x y z
N MET A 1 -8.02 12.60 -17.92
CA MET A 1 -7.81 11.40 -18.77
C MET A 1 -7.54 10.19 -17.87
N THR A 2 -7.85 8.97 -18.31
CA THR A 2 -7.53 7.75 -17.55
C THR A 2 -6.38 7.00 -18.22
N LEU A 3 -5.35 6.65 -17.45
CA LEU A 3 -4.28 5.73 -17.87
C LEU A 3 -4.49 4.41 -17.15
N CYS A 4 -4.77 3.36 -17.92
CA CYS A 4 -4.83 1.99 -17.42
C CYS A 4 -3.56 1.27 -17.86
N ILE A 5 -2.73 0.87 -16.90
CA ILE A 5 -1.44 0.24 -17.16
C ILE A 5 -1.51 -1.22 -16.70
N PRO A 6 -1.47 -2.20 -17.62
CA PRO A 6 -1.51 -3.62 -17.26
C PRO A 6 -0.16 -4.07 -16.68
N LYS A 7 -0.17 -5.21 -15.96
CA LYS A 7 1.01 -5.76 -15.27
C LYS A 7 2.24 -5.94 -16.19
N ASP A 8 2.02 -6.41 -17.42
CA ASP A 8 3.09 -6.66 -18.38
C ASP A 8 3.61 -5.35 -19.01
N GLY A 9 2.75 -4.33 -19.07
CA GLY A 9 3.10 -3.00 -19.56
C GLY A 9 3.96 -2.23 -18.57
N ILE A 10 3.58 -2.22 -17.28
CA ILE A 10 4.30 -1.42 -16.27
C ILE A 10 5.74 -1.89 -16.04
N VAL A 11 6.08 -3.16 -16.31
CA VAL A 11 7.47 -3.64 -16.21
C VAL A 11 8.33 -3.33 -17.43
N SER A 12 7.72 -3.15 -18.61
CA SER A 12 8.46 -2.81 -19.82
C SER A 12 8.79 -1.31 -19.80
N LYS A 13 10.09 -1.00 -19.79
CA LYS A 13 10.55 0.38 -19.88
C LYS A 13 10.12 1.00 -21.22
N GLU A 14 10.26 0.27 -22.32
CA GLU A 14 9.89 0.73 -23.65
C GLU A 14 8.40 1.11 -23.71
N TYR A 15 7.53 0.23 -23.21
CA TYR A 15 6.09 0.51 -23.14
C TYR A 15 5.78 1.78 -22.33
N VAL A 16 6.46 1.95 -21.19
CA VAL A 16 6.25 3.11 -20.31
C VAL A 16 6.73 4.41 -20.97
N GLU A 17 7.86 4.39 -21.69
CA GLU A 17 8.35 5.56 -22.43
C GLU A 17 7.37 5.95 -23.56
N ASP A 18 6.94 4.98 -24.37
CA ASP A 18 5.96 5.21 -25.44
C ASP A 18 4.63 5.77 -24.91
N LEU A 19 4.20 5.25 -23.75
CA LEU A 19 3.03 5.74 -23.03
C LEU A 19 3.22 7.19 -22.57
N MET A 20 4.38 7.55 -22.02
CA MET A 20 4.65 8.91 -21.55
C MET A 20 4.76 9.90 -22.71
N GLU A 21 5.38 9.53 -23.83
CA GLU A 21 5.39 10.36 -25.04
C GLU A 21 3.96 10.65 -25.51
N SER A 22 3.13 9.62 -25.57
CA SER A 22 1.72 9.74 -25.98
C SER A 22 0.88 10.54 -24.99
N ALA A 23 1.06 10.30 -23.69
CA ALA A 23 0.33 10.97 -22.61
C ALA A 23 0.71 12.46 -22.47
N THR A 24 1.83 12.89 -23.05
CA THR A 24 2.32 14.25 -22.88
C THR A 24 2.20 15.10 -24.14
N ASP A 25 1.56 14.56 -25.18
CA ASP A 25 1.21 15.31 -26.38
C ASP A 25 0.21 16.44 -26.04
N LYS A 26 0.71 17.68 -26.16
CA LYS A 26 0.05 18.92 -25.74
C LYS A 26 -1.16 19.32 -26.58
N LYS A 27 -1.56 18.52 -27.57
CA LYS A 27 -2.73 18.79 -28.41
C LYS A 27 -4.06 18.50 -27.72
N ILE A 28 -4.06 17.82 -26.57
CA ILE A 28 -5.28 17.47 -25.83
C ILE A 28 -5.33 18.30 -24.53
N HIS A 29 -6.42 19.03 -24.32
CA HIS A 29 -6.61 19.87 -23.13
C HIS A 29 -7.41 19.13 -22.04
N PHE A 30 -6.78 18.80 -20.92
CA PHE A 30 -7.42 18.36 -19.68
C PHE A 30 -6.48 18.58 -18.49
N ASP A 31 -7.03 18.59 -17.27
CA ASP A 31 -6.30 19.03 -16.07
C ASP A 31 -5.40 17.96 -15.44
N GLY A 32 -5.64 16.69 -15.72
CA GLY A 32 -4.91 15.62 -15.06
C GLY A 32 -5.32 14.19 -15.39
N TYR A 33 -4.65 13.27 -14.69
CA TYR A 33 -4.64 11.86 -14.95
C TYR A 33 -5.18 11.03 -13.78
N TYR A 34 -6.13 10.15 -14.09
CA TYR A 34 -6.54 9.04 -13.25
C TYR A 34 -5.69 7.81 -13.63
N ILE A 35 -4.75 7.42 -12.78
CA ILE A 35 -3.71 6.44 -13.09
C ILE A 35 -4.03 5.15 -12.37
N ALA A 36 -4.54 4.16 -13.09
CA ALA A 36 -4.80 2.82 -12.58
C ALA A 36 -3.71 1.87 -13.09
N CYS A 37 -2.91 1.32 -12.18
CA CYS A 37 -1.78 0.48 -12.52
C CYS A 37 -1.92 -0.88 -11.84
N GLU A 38 -1.87 -1.96 -12.62
CA GLU A 38 -1.98 -3.32 -12.11
C GLU A 38 -0.64 -3.75 -11.47
N PRO A 39 -0.63 -4.10 -10.17
CA PRO A 39 0.60 -4.49 -9.48
C PRO A 39 1.01 -5.93 -9.80
N ILE A 40 2.31 -6.19 -9.69
CA ILE A 40 2.85 -7.56 -9.74
C ILE A 40 2.88 -8.12 -8.33
N VAL A 41 1.90 -8.95 -8.01
CA VAL A 41 1.77 -9.56 -6.69
C VAL A 41 2.11 -11.04 -6.77
N GLU A 42 3.17 -11.44 -6.09
CA GLU A 42 3.54 -12.87 -5.99
C GLU A 42 2.58 -13.64 -5.08
N TYR A 43 2.64 -14.97 -5.18
CA TYR A 43 1.85 -15.86 -4.33
C TYR A 43 2.03 -15.52 -2.85
N LYS A 44 0.91 -15.46 -2.11
CA LYS A 44 0.88 -15.14 -0.66
C LYS A 44 1.49 -13.78 -0.30
N LYS A 45 1.51 -12.83 -1.23
CA LYS A 45 1.74 -11.41 -0.97
C LYS A 45 0.47 -10.64 -1.30
N LYS A 46 0.41 -9.39 -0.87
CA LYS A 46 -0.74 -8.50 -1.08
C LYS A 46 -0.40 -7.23 -1.86
N ILE A 47 0.87 -6.88 -1.86
CA ILE A 47 1.47 -5.76 -2.58
C ILE A 47 2.70 -6.25 -3.33
N SER A 48 3.11 -5.50 -4.35
CA SER A 48 4.27 -5.83 -5.13
C SER A 48 5.57 -5.65 -4.34
N ILE A 49 6.57 -6.48 -4.65
CA ILE A 49 7.97 -6.24 -4.30
C ILE A 49 8.87 -6.12 -5.54
N ASP A 50 8.27 -5.99 -6.72
CA ASP A 50 9.00 -5.86 -7.97
C ASP A 50 9.58 -4.44 -8.09
N TYR A 51 10.90 -4.33 -8.19
CA TYR A 51 11.56 -3.01 -8.23
C TYR A 51 11.20 -2.23 -9.50
N ASN A 52 11.05 -2.91 -10.65
CA ASN A 52 10.72 -2.26 -11.92
C ASN A 52 9.31 -1.68 -11.88
N TYR A 53 8.36 -2.38 -11.27
CA TYR A 53 7.01 -1.87 -11.01
C TYR A 53 7.05 -0.53 -10.26
N TYR A 54 7.76 -0.46 -9.13
CA TYR A 54 7.86 0.78 -8.35
C TYR A 54 8.61 1.88 -9.11
N ASN A 55 9.72 1.54 -9.77
CA ASN A 55 10.52 2.50 -10.51
C ASN A 55 9.72 3.14 -11.66
N ASN A 56 9.05 2.31 -12.46
CA ASN A 56 8.30 2.77 -13.62
C ASN A 56 7.03 3.51 -13.22
N LEU A 57 6.32 3.07 -12.18
CA LEU A 57 5.14 3.80 -11.69
C LEU A 57 5.54 5.15 -11.09
N LEU A 58 6.66 5.22 -10.35
CA LEU A 58 7.19 6.48 -9.86
C LEU A 58 7.60 7.41 -11.01
N TYR A 59 8.22 6.88 -12.07
CA TYR A 59 8.55 7.63 -13.27
C TYR A 59 7.30 8.23 -13.94
N VAL A 60 6.25 7.42 -14.15
CA VAL A 60 4.96 7.89 -14.67
C VAL A 60 4.41 9.05 -13.82
N LEU A 61 4.34 8.86 -12.50
CA LEU A 61 3.81 9.88 -11.59
C LEU A 61 4.62 11.18 -11.63
N LYS A 62 5.95 11.09 -11.53
CA LYS A 62 6.85 12.25 -11.55
C LYS A 62 6.81 12.98 -12.89
N THR A 63 6.82 12.25 -14.01
CA THR A 63 6.77 12.84 -15.35
C THR A 63 5.49 13.64 -15.55
N LEU A 64 4.34 13.06 -15.22
CA LEU A 64 3.05 13.75 -15.34
C LEU A 64 2.96 14.96 -14.40
N LYS A 65 3.39 14.82 -13.14
CA LYS A 65 3.38 15.93 -12.18
C LYS A 65 4.31 17.07 -12.61
N ASN A 66 5.51 16.76 -13.10
CA ASN A 66 6.47 17.76 -13.59
C ASN A 66 5.96 18.54 -14.82
N GLN A 67 5.04 17.96 -15.59
CA GLN A 67 4.36 18.66 -16.67
C GLN A 67 3.17 19.51 -16.22
N GLY A 68 2.89 19.56 -14.92
CA GLY A 68 1.83 20.36 -14.33
C GLY A 68 0.45 19.68 -14.33
N PHE A 69 0.37 18.38 -14.66
CA PHE A 69 -0.88 17.64 -14.55
C PHE A 69 -1.21 17.33 -13.10
N LYS A 70 -2.50 17.39 -12.77
CA LYS A 70 -3.01 16.75 -11.55
C LYS A 70 -2.88 15.24 -11.69
N THR A 71 -2.46 14.57 -10.63
CA THR A 71 -2.22 13.13 -10.60
C THR A 71 -3.09 12.47 -9.53
N MET A 72 -3.86 11.47 -9.94
CA MET A 72 -4.65 10.64 -9.04
C MET A 72 -4.19 9.19 -9.19
N LEU A 73 -3.53 8.65 -8.16
CA LEU A 73 -3.17 7.23 -8.11
C LEU A 73 -4.39 6.42 -7.69
N ALA A 74 -4.91 5.64 -8.62
CA ALA A 74 -6.21 5.00 -8.51
C ALA A 74 -6.12 3.51 -8.18
N TYR A 75 -7.13 2.99 -7.48
CA TYR A 75 -7.21 1.58 -7.08
C TYR A 75 -5.92 1.11 -6.37
N ALA A 76 -5.30 2.02 -5.63
CA ALA A 76 -4.03 1.79 -4.99
C ALA A 76 -4.19 0.84 -3.79
N ASN A 77 -3.06 0.31 -3.34
CA ASN A 77 -2.97 -0.39 -2.07
C ASN A 77 -2.20 0.45 -1.05
N TRP A 78 -1.88 -0.12 0.11
CA TRP A 78 -1.15 0.62 1.13
C TRP A 78 0.31 0.93 0.75
N ASP A 79 0.85 0.32 -0.31
CA ASP A 79 2.12 0.72 -0.94
C ASP A 79 2.07 2.11 -1.59
N ALA A 80 0.88 2.70 -1.76
CA ALA A 80 0.70 4.10 -2.10
C ALA A 80 1.47 5.07 -1.19
N ILE A 81 1.75 4.67 0.06
CA ILE A 81 2.54 5.50 0.98
C ILE A 81 3.97 5.71 0.47
N VAL A 82 4.55 4.74 -0.25
CA VAL A 82 5.88 4.84 -0.86
C VAL A 82 5.88 5.89 -1.96
N PHE A 83 4.90 5.83 -2.85
CA PHE A 83 4.78 6.79 -3.95
C PHE A 83 4.47 8.20 -3.44
N SER A 84 3.61 8.33 -2.42
CA SER A 84 3.29 9.61 -1.77
C SER A 84 4.51 10.22 -1.06
N ALA A 85 5.43 9.39 -0.58
CA ALA A 85 6.67 9.84 0.03
C ALA A 85 7.71 10.34 -0.99
N LEU A 86 7.60 9.96 -2.26
CA LEU A 86 8.59 10.24 -3.30
C LEU A 86 8.08 11.14 -4.44
N CYS A 87 6.78 11.43 -4.47
CA CYS A 87 6.13 12.23 -5.49
C CYS A 87 4.96 13.00 -4.89
N ASP A 88 4.72 14.21 -5.40
CA ASP A 88 3.60 15.04 -4.97
C ASP A 88 2.30 14.64 -5.69
N ILE A 89 1.73 13.51 -5.26
CA ILE A 89 0.48 12.98 -5.82
C ILE A 89 -0.70 13.79 -5.26
N ASP A 90 -1.57 14.29 -6.13
CA ASP A 90 -2.69 15.15 -5.71
C ASP A 90 -3.79 14.34 -4.99
N TYR A 91 -4.03 13.11 -5.44
CA TYR A 91 -5.07 12.24 -4.88
C TYR A 91 -4.65 10.75 -4.90
N VAL A 92 -5.04 10.01 -3.87
CA VAL A 92 -4.89 8.55 -3.80
C VAL A 92 -6.26 7.94 -3.52
N THR A 93 -6.68 6.96 -4.33
CA THR A 93 -7.92 6.21 -4.08
C THR A 93 -7.61 4.76 -3.70
N ILE A 94 -8.20 4.29 -2.60
CA ILE A 94 -7.95 2.96 -2.02
C ILE A 94 -9.27 2.26 -1.70
N GLY A 95 -9.38 0.98 -2.06
CA GLY A 95 -10.54 0.14 -1.75
C GLY A 95 -10.56 -0.40 -0.32
N THR A 96 -11.77 -0.60 0.23
CA THR A 96 -11.98 -1.21 1.55
C THR A 96 -11.93 -2.73 1.54
N TYR A 97 -12.38 -3.35 0.46
CA TYR A 97 -12.37 -4.80 0.29
C TYR A 97 -11.06 -5.23 -0.33
N GLU A 98 -10.54 -6.38 0.13
CA GLU A 98 -9.26 -6.91 -0.33
C GLU A 98 -9.21 -7.09 -1.84
N ASN A 99 -10.28 -7.63 -2.44
CA ASN A 99 -10.37 -7.70 -3.89
C ASN A 99 -10.31 -6.28 -4.47
N LEU A 100 -11.13 -5.33 -4.02
CA LEU A 100 -11.13 -3.96 -4.56
C LEU A 100 -9.86 -3.13 -4.30
N ARG A 101 -8.89 -3.65 -3.54
CA ARG A 101 -7.53 -3.10 -3.43
C ARG A 101 -6.70 -3.71 -4.56
N ASN A 102 -6.04 -2.87 -5.35
CA ASN A 102 -5.41 -3.19 -6.63
C ASN A 102 -6.38 -3.14 -7.82
N PHE A 103 -5.94 -2.42 -8.86
CA PHE A 103 -6.49 -2.54 -10.20
C PHE A 103 -6.13 -3.92 -10.78
N ASN A 104 -7.08 -4.56 -11.46
CA ASN A 104 -6.88 -5.83 -12.16
C ASN A 104 -7.76 -5.81 -13.40
N CYS A 105 -7.14 -5.99 -14.58
CA CYS A 105 -7.84 -5.93 -15.87
C CYS A 105 -8.82 -7.11 -16.04
N GLU A 106 -8.45 -8.30 -15.57
CA GLU A 106 -9.23 -9.54 -15.72
C GLU A 106 -10.61 -9.47 -15.05
N ARG A 107 -10.79 -8.65 -14.02
CA ARG A 107 -12.11 -8.45 -13.39
C ARG A 107 -13.16 -7.80 -14.25
N PHE A 108 -12.73 -7.06 -15.26
CA PHE A 108 -13.63 -6.45 -16.22
C PHE A 108 -14.00 -7.41 -17.36
N THR A 109 -13.32 -8.56 -17.44
CA THR A 109 -13.55 -9.58 -18.45
C THR A 109 -14.10 -10.89 -17.88
N GLU A 110 -13.87 -11.18 -16.59
CA GLU A 110 -14.19 -12.46 -15.96
C GLU A 110 -14.85 -12.29 -14.57
N THR A 111 -15.84 -13.15 -14.28
CA THR A 111 -16.36 -13.35 -12.92
C THR A 111 -15.39 -14.21 -12.11
N MET A 112 -14.46 -13.58 -11.41
CA MET A 112 -13.60 -14.28 -10.46
C MET A 112 -14.33 -14.56 -9.14
N PRO A 113 -14.43 -15.83 -8.69
CA PRO A 113 -14.97 -16.15 -7.38
C PRO A 113 -14.02 -15.64 -6.29
N GLY A 114 -14.59 -15.05 -5.24
CA GLY A 114 -13.83 -14.66 -4.05
C GLY A 114 -13.44 -15.90 -3.23
N GLY A 115 -12.17 -16.00 -2.84
CA GLY A 115 -11.72 -17.03 -1.90
C GLY A 115 -12.20 -16.75 -0.46
N PRO A 116 -12.36 -17.79 0.37
CA PRO A 116 -12.71 -17.60 1.78
C PRO A 116 -11.56 -16.92 2.53
N SER A 117 -11.83 -15.76 3.14
CA SER A 117 -10.90 -15.10 4.06
C SER A 117 -11.56 -14.99 5.44
N LYS A 118 -10.78 -15.22 6.51
CA LYS A 118 -11.21 -14.96 7.89
C LYS A 118 -11.09 -13.49 8.28
N GLY A 119 -10.54 -12.65 7.38
CA GLY A 119 -10.33 -11.23 7.59
C GLY A 119 -8.90 -10.89 7.99
N TRP A 120 -8.66 -9.59 8.03
CA TRP A 120 -7.33 -9.02 8.16
C TRP A 120 -7.37 -7.80 9.06
N TYR A 121 -6.39 -7.67 9.94
CA TYR A 121 -6.17 -6.49 10.77
C TYR A 121 -5.00 -5.68 10.20
N PHE A 122 -5.23 -4.44 9.78
CA PHE A 122 -4.12 -3.57 9.38
C PHE A 122 -3.44 -2.98 10.62
N SER A 123 -2.13 -3.17 10.71
CA SER A 123 -1.28 -2.60 11.76
C SER A 123 -0.39 -1.50 11.19
N GLU A 124 -0.55 -0.28 11.70
CA GLU A 124 0.35 0.85 11.45
C GLU A 124 1.75 0.56 11.99
N GLN A 125 1.86 -0.22 13.06
CA GLN A 125 3.16 -0.59 13.66
C GLN A 125 3.96 -1.52 12.75
N LEU A 126 3.28 -2.41 12.02
CA LEU A 126 3.93 -3.35 11.10
C LEU A 126 3.94 -2.85 9.65
N LEU A 127 3.24 -1.75 9.35
CA LEU A 127 2.93 -1.29 8.00
C LEU A 127 2.32 -2.37 7.10
N ASN A 128 1.57 -3.31 7.70
CA ASN A 128 1.05 -4.48 7.00
C ASN A 128 -0.25 -5.02 7.62
N PHE A 129 -0.90 -5.94 6.92
CA PHE A 129 -2.01 -6.73 7.41
C PHE A 129 -1.57 -7.99 8.16
N VAL A 130 -2.20 -8.24 9.30
CA VAL A 130 -2.12 -9.46 10.09
C VAL A 130 -3.36 -10.30 9.82
N ARG A 131 -3.22 -11.61 9.56
CA ARG A 131 -4.39 -12.49 9.38
C ARG A 131 -5.17 -12.58 10.69
N ALA A 132 -6.50 -12.55 10.61
CA ALA A 132 -7.36 -12.69 11.79
C ALA A 132 -7.00 -13.92 12.65
N GLN A 133 -6.68 -15.04 12.02
CA GLN A 133 -6.29 -16.29 12.69
C GLN A 133 -4.95 -16.23 13.44
N GLU A 134 -4.08 -15.27 13.14
CA GLU A 134 -2.80 -15.09 13.84
C GLU A 134 -2.95 -14.26 15.13
N LEU A 135 -4.09 -13.59 15.30
CA LEU A 135 -4.34 -12.75 16.47
C LEU A 135 -4.47 -13.55 17.76
N ASP A 136 -4.98 -14.78 17.69
CA ASP A 136 -5.06 -15.65 18.87
C ASP A 136 -3.68 -16.04 19.37
N MET A 137 -2.75 -16.35 18.46
CA MET A 137 -1.33 -16.57 18.80
C MET A 137 -0.70 -15.30 19.38
N LEU A 138 -0.97 -14.13 18.79
CA LEU A 138 -0.47 -12.85 19.31
C LEU A 138 -1.01 -12.54 20.71
N ARG A 139 -2.29 -12.85 20.99
CA ARG A 139 -2.89 -12.75 22.33
C ARG A 139 -2.22 -13.67 23.32
N ALA A 140 -2.09 -14.95 22.96
CA ALA A 140 -1.49 -15.97 23.83
C ALA A 140 -0.04 -15.64 24.25
N ASN A 141 0.70 -14.92 23.39
CA ASN A 141 2.09 -14.51 23.66
C ASN A 141 2.22 -13.06 24.17
N GLY A 142 1.12 -12.38 24.52
CA GLY A 142 1.15 -11.00 25.04
C GLY A 142 1.68 -9.97 24.04
N CYS A 143 1.50 -10.21 22.73
CA CYS A 143 2.05 -9.43 21.64
C CYS A 143 1.04 -8.45 20.99
N ILE A 144 -0.21 -8.44 21.43
CA ILE A 144 -1.25 -7.58 20.83
C ILE A 144 -0.87 -6.09 20.85
N ASN A 145 -0.29 -5.62 21.94
CA ASN A 145 0.15 -4.23 22.06
C ASN A 145 1.30 -3.86 21.09
N VAL A 146 2.02 -4.85 20.56
CA VAL A 146 3.09 -4.61 19.56
C VAL A 146 2.49 -4.21 18.21
N ILE A 147 1.28 -4.67 17.90
CA ILE A 147 0.61 -4.44 16.62
C ILE A 147 -0.55 -3.44 16.70
N ALA A 148 -0.92 -2.99 17.90
CA ALA A 148 -2.05 -2.11 18.12
C ALA A 148 -1.86 -0.71 17.50
N ASN A 149 -2.94 -0.16 16.94
CA ASN A 149 -2.94 1.17 16.35
C ASN A 149 -3.34 2.19 17.42
N ALA A 150 -2.36 2.91 17.96
CA ALA A 150 -2.57 3.81 19.12
C ALA A 150 -3.62 4.91 18.94
N ARG A 151 -3.93 5.33 17.70
CA ARG A 151 -4.91 6.39 17.40
C ARG A 151 -6.04 5.88 16.50
N ASN A 152 -6.55 4.69 16.78
CA ASN A 152 -7.59 4.05 15.99
C ASN A 152 -8.61 3.32 16.87
N VAL A 153 -9.79 3.91 17.06
CA VAL A 153 -10.86 3.36 17.93
C VAL A 153 -11.33 1.96 17.53
N PHE A 154 -11.19 1.61 16.25
CA PHE A 154 -11.56 0.29 15.76
C PHE A 154 -10.49 -0.76 16.10
N SER A 155 -9.23 -0.34 16.29
CA SER A 155 -8.14 -1.25 16.67
C SER A 155 -8.40 -1.87 18.03
N ASP A 156 -8.76 -1.07 19.04
CA ASP A 156 -9.09 -1.58 20.38
C ASP A 156 -10.26 -2.56 20.34
N THR A 157 -11.30 -2.23 19.57
CA THR A 157 -12.48 -3.07 19.39
C THR A 157 -12.14 -4.42 18.75
N ILE A 158 -11.32 -4.40 17.69
CA ILE A 158 -10.91 -5.60 16.95
C ILE A 158 -9.97 -6.50 17.77
N LEU A 159 -9.08 -5.88 18.55
CA LEU A 159 -8.06 -6.60 19.31
C LEU A 159 -8.60 -7.16 20.63
N ASP A 160 -9.77 -6.70 21.10
CA ASP A 160 -10.48 -7.28 22.24
C ASP A 160 -10.72 -8.79 22.06
N VAL A 161 -10.51 -9.57 23.12
CA VAL A 161 -10.62 -11.04 23.09
C VAL A 161 -12.03 -11.54 22.74
N LYS A 162 -13.06 -10.73 22.96
CA LYS A 162 -14.46 -11.05 22.65
C LYS A 162 -14.87 -10.62 21.25
N PHE A 163 -13.95 -10.03 20.48
CA PHE A 163 -14.25 -9.64 19.10
C PHE A 163 -14.51 -10.88 18.24
N ASP A 164 -15.77 -11.06 17.87
CA ASP A 164 -16.20 -12.11 16.96
C ASP A 164 -15.79 -11.75 15.52
N TRP A 165 -14.83 -12.47 14.96
CA TRP A 165 -14.24 -12.15 13.66
C TRP A 165 -15.18 -12.42 12.49
N ASN A 166 -15.42 -11.40 11.68
CA ASN A 166 -16.15 -11.50 10.42
C ASN A 166 -15.64 -10.45 9.43
N THR A 167 -15.34 -10.87 8.20
CA THR A 167 -14.83 -10.01 7.12
C THR A 167 -15.76 -8.86 6.74
N HIS A 168 -17.06 -8.99 7.00
CA HIS A 168 -18.07 -7.98 6.68
C HIS A 168 -18.29 -6.99 7.82
N LYS A 169 -17.59 -7.14 8.96
CA LYS A 169 -17.73 -6.17 10.06
C LYS A 169 -17.14 -4.82 9.65
N PRO A 170 -17.92 -3.72 9.78
CA PRO A 170 -17.46 -2.40 9.39
C PRO A 170 -16.22 -1.97 10.17
N ASP A 171 -16.03 -2.44 11.40
CA ASP A 171 -14.86 -2.15 12.24
C ASP A 171 -13.55 -2.50 11.53
N VAL A 172 -13.49 -3.67 10.87
CA VAL A 172 -12.30 -4.16 10.17
C VAL A 172 -11.92 -3.21 9.02
N HIS A 173 -12.92 -2.82 8.22
CA HIS A 173 -12.71 -1.90 7.10
C HIS A 173 -12.37 -0.48 7.58
N LYS A 174 -13.05 0.00 8.61
CA LYS A 174 -12.82 1.34 9.18
C LYS A 174 -11.47 1.44 9.89
N ASN A 175 -11.01 0.37 10.56
CA ASN A 175 -9.65 0.30 11.09
C ASN A 175 -8.63 0.55 9.98
N TYR A 176 -8.76 -0.16 8.85
CA TYR A 176 -7.84 0.05 7.73
C TYR A 176 -7.93 1.46 7.15
N LEU A 177 -9.13 1.92 6.79
CA LEU A 177 -9.30 3.25 6.18
C LEU A 177 -8.77 4.37 7.07
N LEU A 178 -9.06 4.34 8.36
CA LEU A 178 -8.59 5.34 9.30
C LEU A 178 -7.07 5.29 9.50
N ALA A 179 -6.48 4.10 9.44
CA ALA A 179 -5.03 3.94 9.53
C ALA A 179 -4.33 4.45 8.25
N ILE A 180 -4.77 4.01 7.07
CA ILE A 180 -4.12 4.36 5.81
C ILE A 180 -4.31 5.83 5.44
N SER A 181 -5.49 6.43 5.70
CA SER A 181 -5.72 7.87 5.50
C SER A 181 -4.72 8.68 6.32
N ARG A 182 -4.53 8.31 7.59
CA ARG A 182 -3.61 9.00 8.49
C ARG A 182 -2.17 8.85 8.05
N LEU A 183 -1.74 7.67 7.60
CA LEU A 183 -0.38 7.46 7.08
C LEU A 183 -0.14 8.32 5.84
N LEU A 184 -1.09 8.32 4.88
CA LEU A 184 -1.02 9.12 3.67
C LEU A 184 -1.02 10.63 3.98
N GLU A 185 -1.88 11.10 4.88
CA GLU A 185 -1.91 12.51 5.32
C GLU A 185 -0.63 12.91 6.06
N THR A 186 -0.10 12.04 6.93
CA THR A 186 1.14 12.31 7.66
C THR A 186 2.31 12.47 6.71
N ILE A 187 2.38 11.66 5.65
CA ILE A 187 3.43 11.73 4.64
C ILE A 187 3.17 12.90 3.68
N GLY A 188 1.96 13.03 3.15
CA GLY A 188 1.62 14.00 2.11
C GLY A 188 1.49 15.45 2.60
N SER A 189 1.34 15.69 3.90
CA SER A 189 1.24 17.04 4.46
C SER A 189 2.57 17.79 4.56
N GLU A 190 3.69 17.08 4.56
CA GLU A 190 5.02 17.68 4.46
C GLU A 190 5.25 18.16 3.02
N ALA A 191 5.83 19.33 2.78
CA ALA A 191 6.08 19.81 1.42
C ALA A 191 7.38 19.24 0.83
N ASP A 192 8.38 18.99 1.69
CA ASP A 192 9.70 18.51 1.26
C ASP A 192 9.70 16.99 1.06
N ILE A 193 9.88 16.56 -0.20
CA ILE A 193 9.93 15.14 -0.58
C ILE A 193 11.05 14.38 0.13
N GLY A 194 12.21 14.98 0.38
CA GLY A 194 13.31 14.37 1.12
C GLY A 194 12.95 14.12 2.58
N VAL A 195 12.21 15.04 3.21
CA VAL A 195 11.66 14.87 4.57
C VAL A 195 10.59 13.78 4.58
N ARG A 196 9.68 13.75 3.59
CA ARG A 196 8.68 12.67 3.43
C ARG A 196 9.34 11.29 3.36
N ALA A 197 10.33 11.14 2.48
CA ALA A 197 11.06 9.89 2.29
C ALA A 197 11.79 9.47 3.57
N SER A 198 12.45 10.42 4.25
CA SER A 198 13.13 10.18 5.53
C SER A 198 12.16 9.74 6.62
N ALA A 199 10.99 10.37 6.71
CA ALA A 199 9.94 10.01 7.66
C ALA A 199 9.44 8.57 7.41
N LEU A 200 9.18 8.20 6.16
CA LEU A 200 8.77 6.84 5.83
C LEU A 200 9.88 5.82 6.10
N MET A 201 11.16 6.13 5.82
CA MET A 201 12.28 5.25 6.18
C MET A 201 12.33 4.98 7.69
N VAL A 202 12.08 6.00 8.52
CA VAL A 202 11.98 5.84 9.99
C VAL A 202 10.80 4.93 10.36
N MET A 203 9.64 5.07 9.70
CA MET A 203 8.49 4.17 9.92
C MET A 203 8.81 2.72 9.54
N VAL A 204 9.49 2.50 8.41
CA VAL A 204 9.91 1.17 7.95
C VAL A 204 10.85 0.52 8.95
N GLU A 205 11.85 1.25 9.48
CA GLU A 205 12.77 0.68 10.47
C GLU A 205 12.07 0.36 11.80
N ARG A 206 11.11 1.21 12.23
CA ARG A 206 10.26 0.91 13.38
C ARG A 206 9.42 -0.35 13.17
N ALA A 207 8.87 -0.54 11.97
CA ALA A 207 8.12 -1.74 11.64
C ALA A 207 9.00 -3.00 11.70
N ARG A 208 10.21 -2.95 11.13
CA ARG A 208 11.18 -4.05 11.24
C ARG A 208 11.54 -4.36 12.70
N GLN A 209 11.67 -3.33 13.54
CA GLN A 209 11.92 -3.53 14.97
C GLN A 209 10.70 -4.14 15.69
N ALA A 210 9.48 -3.81 15.27
CA ALA A 210 8.26 -4.44 15.79
C ALA A 210 8.20 -5.92 15.42
N TYR A 211 8.54 -6.31 14.19
CA TYR A 211 8.68 -7.72 13.80
C TYR A 211 9.73 -8.44 14.64
N LYS A 212 10.94 -7.87 14.82
CA LYS A 212 11.97 -8.43 15.70
C LYS A 212 11.50 -8.60 17.16
N ASN A 213 10.65 -7.69 17.66
CA ASN A 213 10.05 -7.81 18.98
C ASN A 213 9.09 -9.01 19.05
N LEU A 214 8.27 -9.23 18.02
CA LEU A 214 7.42 -10.43 17.92
C LEU A 214 8.26 -11.71 17.93
N GLU A 215 9.33 -11.75 17.12
CA GLU A 215 10.22 -12.91 17.03
C GLU A 215 10.93 -13.21 18.35
N SER A 216 11.35 -12.17 19.09
CA SER A 216 11.95 -12.33 20.42
C SER A 216 11.01 -12.99 21.44
N ARG A 217 9.70 -12.93 21.17
CA ARG A 217 8.63 -13.57 21.95
C ARG A 217 8.13 -14.85 21.28
N ARG A 218 8.90 -15.43 20.35
CA ARG A 218 8.61 -16.67 19.61
C ARG A 218 7.35 -16.58 18.74
N VAL A 219 6.96 -15.38 18.33
CA VAL A 219 5.86 -15.15 17.39
C VAL A 219 6.44 -14.83 16.02
N TYR A 220 6.18 -15.70 15.04
CA TYR A 220 6.65 -15.56 13.66
C TYR A 220 5.46 -15.41 12.73
N LEU A 221 5.24 -14.20 12.21
CA LEU A 221 4.23 -13.96 11.18
C LEU A 221 4.75 -14.45 9.83
N GLN A 222 3.89 -15.07 9.03
CA GLN A 222 4.26 -15.69 7.77
C GLN A 222 3.43 -15.16 6.60
N ASP A 223 3.86 -15.50 5.39
CA ASP A 223 3.11 -15.24 4.16
C ASP A 223 2.74 -13.74 4.04
N GLU A 224 1.46 -13.43 3.87
CA GLU A 224 0.95 -12.07 3.70
C GLU A 224 1.19 -11.17 4.92
N SER A 225 1.39 -11.77 6.09
CA SER A 225 1.59 -11.05 7.36
C SER A 225 3.05 -10.93 7.76
N SER A 226 3.97 -11.45 6.94
CA SER A 226 5.41 -11.25 7.13
C SER A 226 5.86 -9.84 6.72
N ASP A 227 7.13 -9.52 6.98
CA ASP A 227 7.74 -8.23 6.67
C ASP A 227 8.32 -8.13 5.24
N TYR A 228 7.87 -9.02 4.34
CA TYR A 228 8.46 -9.27 3.01
C TYR A 228 8.72 -8.02 2.14
N HIS A 229 7.95 -6.95 2.34
CA HIS A 229 8.00 -5.73 1.54
C HIS A 229 8.92 -4.66 2.14
N LEU A 230 9.18 -4.68 3.45
CA LEU A 230 9.89 -3.61 4.16
C LEU A 230 11.33 -3.44 3.67
N GLY A 231 12.02 -4.55 3.36
CA GLY A 231 13.38 -4.51 2.81
C GLY A 231 13.45 -3.85 1.43
N MET A 232 12.48 -4.16 0.57
CA MET A 232 12.37 -3.55 -0.76
C MET A 232 12.05 -2.05 -0.63
N TRP A 233 11.07 -1.68 0.20
CA TRP A 233 10.72 -0.27 0.43
C TRP A 233 11.91 0.55 0.93
N MET A 234 12.66 0.03 1.90
CA MET A 234 13.86 0.72 2.41
C MET A 234 14.89 0.93 1.29
N THR A 235 15.10 -0.07 0.44
CA THR A 235 16.01 0.03 -0.70
C THR A 235 15.54 1.07 -1.71
N PHE A 236 14.25 1.02 -2.07
CA PHE A 236 13.64 1.91 -3.05
C PHE A 236 13.62 3.37 -2.58
N LEU A 237 13.31 3.62 -1.31
CA LEU A 237 13.34 4.96 -0.73
C LEU A 237 14.74 5.55 -0.75
N LYS A 238 15.76 4.76 -0.36
CA LYS A 238 17.16 5.20 -0.36
C LYS A 238 17.71 5.50 -1.75
N SER A 239 17.24 4.81 -2.79
CA SER A 239 17.70 5.06 -4.16
C SER A 239 17.06 6.29 -4.80
N HIS A 240 15.95 6.81 -4.25
CA HIS A 240 15.20 7.93 -4.83
C HIS A 240 15.05 9.16 -3.93
N ALA A 241 15.46 9.07 -2.66
CA ALA A 241 15.56 10.22 -1.75
C ALA A 241 16.86 10.97 -2.04
N ALA A 242 16.80 11.89 -3.00
CA ALA A 242 17.84 12.85 -3.34
C ALA A 242 17.26 14.27 -3.31
#